data_AF-A0A3D0UJW8-F1
#
_entry.id   AF-A0A3D0UJW8-F1
#
_cell.length_a   1.000
_cell.length_b   1.000
_cell.length_c   1.000
_cell.angle_alpha   90.00
_cell.angle_beta   90.00
_cell.angle_gamma   90.00
#
_symmetry.space_group_name_H-M   'P 1'
#
loop_
_entity.id
_entity.type
_entity.pdbx_description
1 polymer ?
#
loop_
_entity_poly.entity_id
_entity_poly.type
_entity_poly.pdbx_seq_one_letter_code
_entity_poly.pdbx_strand_id
1 'polypeptide(L)'
;MWTALASLLLVVGSLWFYSAPLESQANPLVTPLHVVAPWYLAWSQGWLKLADKVFIAFIFIPALAVAFFVMPYIEVGKSRRYADRRVGLSVAMLFIAFMLISNWMGSPEYRVESSPDQEVFQELLPQEGHSVILSVPYEDLEIGTFEPGQEVAGNPALTDALREFEAAMNRHSCNLESDQWRDDCKPITGNDGTVTQYANNFTKDAMPDAEAVLIVEPEQHDMKRITLQIQSESPEGPVSTNTLAFRHLDAGYEED
;
A
#
# COMPACT_ATOMS: atom_id res chain seq x y z
N MET A 1 1.99 -14.91 -37.71
CA MET A 1 2.72 -13.63 -37.73
C MET A 1 2.38 -12.79 -36.50
N TRP A 2 1.12 -12.35 -36.32
CA TRP A 2 0.71 -11.55 -35.15
C TRP A 2 0.95 -12.22 -33.79
N THR A 3 0.70 -13.53 -33.70
CA THR A 3 0.98 -14.31 -32.48
C THR A 3 2.48 -14.31 -32.15
N ALA A 4 3.34 -14.56 -33.14
CA ALA A 4 4.79 -14.52 -32.95
C ALA A 4 5.29 -13.12 -32.54
N LEU A 5 4.72 -12.06 -33.12
CA LEU A 5 5.06 -10.68 -32.78
C LEU A 5 4.60 -10.32 -31.36
N ALA A 6 3.40 -10.75 -30.95
CA ALA A 6 2.91 -10.59 -29.58
C ALA A 6 3.78 -11.35 -28.57
N SER A 7 4.13 -12.61 -28.85
CA SER A 7 5.04 -13.40 -28.00
C SER A 7 6.42 -12.75 -27.88
N LEU A 8 6.98 -12.26 -28.99
CA LEU A 8 8.26 -11.55 -28.97
C LEU A 8 8.18 -10.29 -28.09
N LEU A 9 7.14 -9.48 -28.24
CA LEU A 9 6.95 -8.27 -27.43
C LEU A 9 6.74 -8.59 -25.95
N LEU A 10 6.03 -9.66 -25.62
CA LEU A 10 5.87 -10.09 -24.22
C LEU A 10 7.20 -10.55 -23.62
N VAL A 11 7.98 -11.34 -24.33
CA VAL A 11 9.30 -11.80 -23.85
C VAL A 11 10.26 -10.63 -23.69
N VAL A 12 10.30 -9.73 -24.66
CA VAL A 12 11.12 -8.51 -24.58
C VAL A 12 10.63 -7.62 -23.43
N GLY A 13 9.32 -7.43 -23.31
CA GLY A 13 8.70 -6.72 -22.20
C GLY A 13 9.14 -7.28 -20.85
N SER A 14 9.04 -8.59 -20.67
CA SER A 14 9.38 -9.25 -19.40
C SER A 14 10.87 -9.26 -19.09
N LEU A 15 11.75 -9.25 -20.09
CA LEU A 15 13.19 -9.31 -19.85
C LEU A 15 13.81 -7.95 -19.53
N TRP A 16 13.24 -6.86 -20.06
CA TRP A 16 13.87 -5.54 -20.02
C TRP A 16 13.02 -4.45 -19.36
N PHE A 17 11.72 -4.64 -19.20
CA PHE A 17 10.81 -3.59 -18.72
C PHE A 17 9.96 -4.00 -17.52
N TYR A 18 10.07 -5.25 -17.08
CA TYR A 18 9.31 -5.75 -15.94
C TYR A 18 10.20 -6.55 -15.01
N SER A 19 10.51 -5.96 -13.85
CA SER A 19 11.15 -6.64 -12.73
C SER A 19 10.05 -7.25 -11.86
N ALA A 20 10.16 -8.56 -11.58
CA ALA A 20 9.28 -9.27 -10.65
C ALA A 20 10.15 -9.84 -9.53
N PRO A 21 10.55 -9.00 -8.56
CA PRO A 21 11.46 -9.41 -7.51
C PRO A 21 10.82 -10.50 -6.64
N LEU A 22 11.65 -11.34 -6.04
CA LEU A 22 11.19 -12.44 -5.20
C LEU A 22 10.71 -11.86 -3.86
N GLU A 23 9.40 -11.95 -3.61
CA GLU A 23 8.80 -11.52 -2.35
C GLU A 23 9.19 -12.44 -1.17
N SER A 24 8.83 -12.02 0.04
CA SER A 24 9.10 -12.76 1.27
C SER A 24 8.47 -14.16 1.24
N GLN A 25 9.12 -15.10 1.94
CA GLN A 25 8.59 -16.47 2.08
C GLN A 25 7.27 -16.42 2.84
N ALA A 26 6.22 -17.01 2.26
CA ALA A 26 4.90 -17.03 2.86
C ALA A 26 4.93 -17.65 4.28
N ASN A 27 4.42 -16.91 5.26
CA ASN A 27 4.33 -17.33 6.65
C ASN A 27 2.86 -17.49 7.06
N PRO A 28 2.35 -18.72 7.31
CA PRO A 28 0.95 -18.93 7.64
C PRO A 28 0.53 -18.40 9.04
N LEU A 29 1.50 -17.97 9.86
CA LEU A 29 1.24 -17.40 11.19
C LEU A 29 1.12 -15.87 11.18
N VAL A 30 1.42 -15.22 10.06
CA VAL A 30 1.39 -13.76 9.92
C VAL A 30 0.53 -13.42 8.69
N THR A 31 -0.46 -12.56 8.89
CA THR A 31 -1.24 -12.00 7.77
C THR A 31 -0.70 -10.59 7.49
N PRO A 32 -0.27 -10.28 6.26
CA PRO A 32 0.16 -8.93 5.90
C PRO A 32 -0.93 -7.90 6.18
N LEU A 33 -0.54 -6.66 6.51
CA LEU A 33 -1.48 -5.58 6.78
C LEU A 33 -2.31 -5.25 5.53
N HIS A 34 -1.63 -5.05 4.40
CA HIS A 34 -2.24 -4.72 3.12
C HIS A 34 -2.16 -5.89 2.14
N VAL A 35 -3.08 -6.84 2.26
CA VAL A 35 -3.22 -7.93 1.27
C VAL A 35 -4.01 -7.42 0.07
N VAL A 36 -3.38 -7.43 -1.11
CA VAL A 36 -4.01 -6.97 -2.35
C VAL A 36 -4.19 -8.15 -3.31
N ALA A 37 -5.41 -8.34 -3.80
CA ALA A 37 -5.65 -9.30 -4.86
C ALA A 37 -4.99 -8.81 -6.16
N PRO A 38 -4.59 -9.73 -7.06
CA PRO A 38 -4.12 -9.35 -8.39
C PRO A 38 -5.10 -8.38 -9.07
N TRP A 39 -4.59 -7.39 -9.80
CA TRP A 39 -5.37 -6.26 -10.31
C TRP A 39 -6.64 -6.66 -11.08
N TYR A 40 -6.65 -7.80 -11.77
CA TYR A 40 -7.82 -8.31 -12.52
C TYR A 40 -8.90 -8.93 -11.63
N LEU A 41 -8.61 -9.17 -10.35
CA LEU A 41 -9.53 -9.63 -9.30
C LEU A 41 -9.82 -8.55 -8.24
N ALA A 42 -9.10 -7.42 -8.24
CA ALA A 42 -9.27 -6.36 -7.24
C ALA A 42 -10.72 -5.87 -7.15
N TRP A 43 -11.46 -5.82 -8.27
CA TRP A 43 -12.88 -5.49 -8.26
C TRP A 43 -13.72 -6.38 -7.33
N SER A 44 -13.42 -7.68 -7.28
CA SER A 44 -14.14 -8.63 -6.43
C SER A 44 -13.80 -8.46 -4.95
N GLN A 45 -12.53 -8.14 -4.65
CA GLN A 45 -12.11 -7.76 -3.30
C GLN A 45 -12.80 -6.48 -2.83
N GLY A 46 -12.94 -5.48 -3.69
CA GLY A 46 -13.67 -4.25 -3.37
C GLY A 46 -15.11 -4.50 -2.94
N TRP A 47 -15.79 -5.45 -3.58
CA TRP A 47 -17.14 -5.86 -3.18
C TRP A 47 -17.19 -6.64 -1.86
N LEU A 48 -16.17 -7.46 -1.57
CA LEU A 48 -16.05 -8.15 -0.28
C LEU A 48 -15.84 -7.19 0.91
N LYS A 49 -15.30 -5.99 0.67
CA LYS A 49 -15.20 -4.93 1.68
C LYS A 49 -16.54 -4.26 2.00
N LEU A 50 -17.51 -4.31 1.09
CA LEU A 50 -18.80 -3.62 1.24
C LEU A 50 -19.96 -4.53 1.67
N ALA A 51 -19.89 -5.81 1.35
CA ALA A 51 -21.01 -6.72 1.49
C ALA A 51 -20.58 -8.07 2.06
N ASP A 52 -21.57 -8.83 2.54
CA ASP A 52 -21.35 -10.16 3.09
C ASP A 52 -20.68 -11.09 2.06
N LYS A 53 -19.68 -11.86 2.53
CA LYS A 53 -18.88 -12.75 1.70
C LYS A 53 -19.70 -13.84 1.03
N VAL A 54 -20.73 -14.36 1.69
CA VAL A 54 -21.59 -15.42 1.12
C VAL A 54 -22.41 -14.84 -0.02
N PHE A 55 -22.97 -13.64 0.19
CA PHE A 55 -23.69 -12.93 -0.87
C PHE A 55 -22.77 -12.64 -2.08
N ILE A 56 -21.59 -12.09 -1.88
CA ILE A 56 -20.70 -11.75 -3.01
C ILE A 56 -20.23 -13.00 -3.76
N ALA A 57 -19.73 -14.00 -3.04
CA ALA A 57 -19.12 -15.18 -3.65
C ALA A 57 -20.15 -16.11 -4.32
N PHE A 58 -21.32 -16.31 -3.71
CA PHE A 58 -22.28 -17.31 -4.17
C PHE A 58 -23.49 -16.72 -4.91
N ILE A 59 -23.74 -15.41 -4.81
CA ILE A 59 -24.89 -14.77 -5.45
C ILE A 59 -24.42 -13.75 -6.48
N PHE A 60 -23.67 -12.73 -6.08
CA PHE A 60 -23.32 -11.61 -6.96
C PHE A 60 -22.41 -12.03 -8.13
N ILE A 61 -21.26 -12.65 -7.86
CA ILE A 61 -20.31 -13.07 -8.90
C ILE A 61 -20.95 -14.10 -9.85
N PRO A 62 -21.62 -15.16 -9.37
CA PRO A 62 -22.30 -16.11 -10.25
C PRO A 62 -23.43 -15.45 -11.06
N ALA A 63 -24.22 -14.55 -10.47
CA ALA A 63 -25.27 -13.83 -11.20
C ALA A 63 -24.70 -12.94 -12.31
N LEU A 64 -23.58 -12.26 -12.06
CA LEU A 64 -22.89 -11.47 -13.08
C LEU A 64 -22.38 -12.36 -14.23
N ALA A 65 -21.80 -13.52 -13.90
CA ALA A 65 -21.38 -14.50 -14.91
C ALA A 65 -22.56 -15.02 -15.73
N VAL A 66 -23.69 -15.37 -15.09
CA VAL A 66 -24.93 -15.78 -15.77
C VAL A 66 -25.46 -14.65 -16.65
N ALA A 67 -25.43 -13.40 -16.19
CA ALA A 67 -25.85 -12.25 -16.98
C ALA A 67 -25.02 -12.13 -18.28
N PHE A 68 -23.70 -12.35 -18.22
CA PHE A 68 -22.86 -12.38 -19.41
C PHE A 68 -23.16 -13.56 -20.35
N PHE A 69 -23.43 -14.76 -19.82
CA PHE A 69 -23.82 -15.91 -20.63
C PHE A 69 -25.19 -15.72 -21.31
N VAL A 70 -26.11 -15.01 -20.65
CA VAL A 70 -27.47 -14.76 -21.17
C VAL A 70 -27.51 -13.52 -22.07
N MET A 71 -26.51 -12.62 -22.00
CA MET A 71 -26.45 -11.38 -22.78
C MET A 71 -26.73 -11.55 -24.28
N PRO A 72 -26.22 -12.58 -24.99
CA PRO A 72 -26.55 -12.79 -26.42
C PRO A 72 -28.03 -13.00 -26.72
N TYR A 73 -28.82 -13.47 -25.73
CA TYR A 73 -30.26 -13.73 -25.87
C TYR A 73 -31.09 -12.50 -25.52
N ILE A 74 -30.55 -11.59 -24.71
CA ILE A 74 -31.20 -10.31 -24.38
C ILE A 74 -30.94 -9.29 -25.49
N GLU A 75 -29.75 -9.32 -26.09
CA GLU A 75 -29.35 -8.37 -27.13
C GLU A 75 -29.86 -8.75 -28.53
N VAL A 76 -31.19 -8.70 -28.72
CA VAL A 76 -31.85 -9.03 -30.00
C VAL A 76 -31.87 -7.86 -31.02
N GLY A 77 -30.87 -6.99 -30.98
CA GLY A 77 -30.80 -5.81 -31.86
C GLY A 77 -30.73 -6.17 -33.34
N LYS A 78 -31.59 -5.55 -34.17
CA LYS A 78 -31.69 -5.80 -35.63
C LYS A 78 -30.35 -5.68 -36.38
N SER A 79 -29.51 -4.72 -35.98
CA SER A 79 -28.19 -4.48 -36.56
C SER A 79 -27.12 -4.85 -35.54
N ARG A 80 -26.01 -5.45 -36.00
CA ARG A 80 -24.79 -5.74 -35.20
C ARG A 80 -23.74 -4.64 -35.26
N ARG A 81 -24.00 -3.58 -36.01
CA ARG A 81 -23.06 -2.48 -36.21
C ARG A 81 -23.05 -1.54 -35.00
N TYR A 82 -21.87 -1.18 -34.51
CA TYR A 82 -21.69 -0.30 -33.35
C TYR A 82 -22.43 1.05 -33.48
N ALA A 83 -22.43 1.66 -34.67
CA ALA A 83 -23.07 2.95 -34.92
C ALA A 83 -24.60 2.95 -34.65
N ASP A 84 -25.24 1.79 -34.76
CA ASP A 84 -26.70 1.64 -34.61
C ASP A 84 -27.08 1.27 -33.17
N ARG A 85 -26.10 1.01 -32.30
CA ARG A 85 -26.27 0.48 -30.94
C ARG A 85 -25.94 1.48 -29.84
N ARG A 86 -26.30 2.75 -30.05
CA ARG A 86 -25.96 3.85 -29.13
C ARG A 86 -26.36 3.55 -27.68
N VAL A 87 -27.57 3.02 -27.45
CA VAL A 87 -28.05 2.65 -26.11
C VAL A 87 -27.23 1.51 -25.50
N GLY A 88 -27.01 0.42 -26.25
CA GLY A 88 -26.23 -0.72 -25.77
C GLY A 88 -24.78 -0.33 -25.44
N LEU A 89 -24.19 0.54 -26.27
CA LEU A 89 -22.86 1.10 -26.02
C LEU A 89 -22.85 2.01 -24.79
N SER A 90 -23.86 2.86 -24.59
CA SER A 90 -23.96 3.67 -23.36
C SER A 90 -24.02 2.80 -22.12
N VAL A 91 -24.81 1.73 -22.12
CA VAL A 91 -24.89 0.77 -21.00
C VAL A 91 -23.56 0.06 -20.80
N ALA A 92 -22.88 -0.37 -21.87
CA ALA A 92 -21.57 -0.99 -21.78
C ALA A 92 -20.51 -0.04 -21.20
N MET A 93 -20.52 1.24 -21.58
CA MET A 93 -19.59 2.24 -21.04
C MET A 93 -19.87 2.53 -19.56
N LEU A 94 -21.14 2.58 -19.15
CA LEU A 94 -21.51 2.69 -17.73
C LEU A 94 -21.04 1.46 -16.95
N PHE A 95 -21.17 0.26 -17.52
CA PHE A 95 -20.67 -0.96 -16.91
C PHE A 95 -19.14 -0.96 -16.79
N ILE A 96 -18.41 -0.49 -17.81
CA ILE A 96 -16.96 -0.34 -17.74
C ILE A 96 -16.57 0.64 -16.62
N ALA A 97 -17.23 1.80 -16.54
CA ALA A 97 -16.98 2.77 -15.47
C ALA A 97 -17.24 2.16 -14.09
N PHE A 98 -18.34 1.41 -13.95
CA PHE A 98 -18.67 0.66 -12.74
C PHE A 98 -17.59 -0.36 -12.37
N MET A 99 -17.05 -1.10 -13.35
CA MET A 99 -15.96 -2.06 -13.11
C MET A 99 -14.65 -1.36 -12.72
N LEU A 100 -14.33 -0.22 -13.32
CA LEU A 100 -13.15 0.57 -12.95
C LEU A 100 -13.25 1.10 -11.50
N ILE A 101 -14.42 1.61 -11.12
CA ILE A 101 -14.66 2.06 -9.73
C ILE A 101 -14.58 0.86 -8.77
N SER A 102 -15.20 -0.26 -9.13
CA SER A 102 -15.11 -1.49 -8.33
C SER A 102 -13.66 -1.93 -8.17
N ASN A 103 -12.84 -1.81 -9.21
CA ASN A 103 -11.42 -2.15 -9.18
C ASN A 103 -10.63 -1.25 -8.24
N TRP A 104 -10.88 0.06 -8.29
CA TRP A 104 -10.29 1.02 -7.36
C TRP A 104 -10.69 0.73 -5.91
N MET A 105 -11.95 0.35 -5.65
CA MET A 105 -12.38 -0.08 -4.31
C MET A 105 -11.65 -1.34 -3.81
N GLY A 106 -11.06 -2.12 -4.72
CA GLY A 106 -10.19 -3.24 -4.38
C GLY A 106 -8.81 -2.84 -3.87
N SER A 107 -8.42 -1.57 -3.99
CA SER A 107 -7.13 -1.08 -3.51
C SER A 107 -7.00 -1.27 -1.99
N PRO A 108 -5.78 -1.40 -1.47
CA PRO A 108 -5.54 -1.49 -0.02
C PRO A 108 -6.10 -0.27 0.72
N GLU A 109 -5.91 0.93 0.18
CA GLU A 109 -6.36 2.20 0.78
C GLU A 109 -7.88 2.31 0.98
N TYR A 110 -8.68 1.62 0.16
CA TYR A 110 -10.13 1.78 0.24
C TYR A 110 -10.70 1.05 1.47
N ARG A 111 -11.15 1.84 2.46
CA ARG A 111 -11.84 1.38 3.69
C ARG A 111 -11.04 0.37 4.52
N VAL A 112 -9.71 0.44 4.48
CA VAL A 112 -8.87 -0.24 5.46
C VAL A 112 -8.55 0.78 6.55
N GLU A 113 -8.87 0.42 7.78
CA GLU A 113 -8.51 1.19 8.97
C GLU A 113 -7.30 0.49 9.57
N SER A 114 -6.17 1.19 9.62
CA SER A 114 -4.99 0.77 10.35
C SER A 114 -4.49 1.96 11.17
N SER A 115 -3.69 1.70 12.18
CA SER A 115 -3.14 2.77 13.00
C SER A 115 -2.03 3.52 12.24
N PRO A 116 -1.88 4.84 12.44
CA PRO A 116 -0.94 5.64 11.64
C PRO A 116 0.52 5.20 11.77
N ASP A 117 0.92 4.62 12.90
CA ASP A 117 2.22 3.98 13.06
C ASP A 117 2.36 2.75 12.14
N GLN A 118 1.34 1.88 12.05
CA GLN A 118 1.28 0.75 11.12
C GLN A 118 1.42 1.15 9.66
N GLU A 119 0.84 2.27 9.24
CA GLU A 119 1.04 2.77 7.87
C GLU A 119 2.48 3.24 7.62
N VAL A 120 3.11 3.94 8.57
CA VAL A 120 4.53 4.31 8.45
C VAL A 120 5.39 3.06 8.33
N PHE A 121 5.14 2.04 9.15
CA PHE A 121 5.84 0.76 9.04
C PHE A 121 5.61 0.10 7.69
N GLN A 122 4.38 0.08 7.19
CA GLN A 122 4.07 -0.49 5.88
C GLN A 122 4.79 0.24 4.74
N GLU A 123 4.92 1.57 4.82
CA GLU A 123 5.55 2.34 3.75
C GLU A 123 7.08 2.14 3.71
N LEU A 124 7.71 1.97 4.87
CA LEU A 124 9.17 1.87 4.98
C LEU A 124 9.68 0.44 4.96
N LEU A 125 9.00 -0.44 5.69
CA LEU A 125 9.32 -1.85 5.91
C LEU A 125 8.06 -2.72 5.67
N PRO A 126 7.49 -2.69 4.45
CA PRO A 126 6.35 -3.54 4.12
C PRO A 126 6.67 -5.01 4.33
N GLN A 127 5.67 -5.77 4.77
CA GLN A 127 5.78 -7.23 4.89
C GLN A 127 5.85 -7.92 3.51
N GLU A 128 5.22 -7.31 2.51
CA GLU A 128 5.19 -7.74 1.11
C GLU A 128 5.43 -6.51 0.22
N GLY A 129 6.34 -6.63 -0.75
CA GLY A 129 6.68 -5.56 -1.71
C GLY A 129 8.01 -4.86 -1.42
N HIS A 130 8.26 -3.78 -2.17
CA HIS A 130 9.51 -3.02 -2.12
C HIS A 130 9.62 -2.20 -0.83
N SER A 131 10.73 -2.38 -0.11
CA SER A 131 11.04 -1.64 1.12
C SER A 131 12.15 -0.62 0.87
N VAL A 132 11.90 0.63 1.25
CA VAL A 132 12.86 1.71 1.10
C VAL A 132 14.09 1.53 1.99
N ILE A 133 13.90 0.99 3.20
CA ILE A 133 15.01 0.79 4.13
C ILE A 133 15.82 -0.46 3.79
N LEU A 134 15.17 -1.56 3.36
CA LEU A 134 15.88 -2.80 3.04
C LEU A 134 16.63 -2.72 1.70
N SER A 135 16.22 -1.84 0.79
CA SER A 135 16.88 -1.60 -0.49
C SER A 135 18.17 -0.78 -0.39
N VAL A 136 18.43 -0.14 0.77
CA VAL A 136 19.74 0.46 1.04
C VAL A 136 20.81 -0.62 0.95
N PRO A 137 21.93 -0.38 0.24
CA PRO A 137 22.97 -1.38 0.13
C PRO A 137 23.48 -1.87 1.47
N TYR A 138 23.76 -3.17 1.57
CA TYR A 138 24.16 -3.73 2.87
C TYR A 138 25.39 -3.01 3.43
N GLU A 139 26.36 -2.66 2.59
CA GLU A 139 27.55 -1.91 3.01
C GLU A 139 27.23 -0.48 3.48
N ASP A 140 26.24 0.15 2.83
CA ASP A 140 25.78 1.51 3.10
C ASP A 140 24.79 1.57 4.28
N LEU A 141 24.22 0.46 4.74
CA LEU A 141 23.33 0.46 5.90
C LEU A 141 24.14 0.58 7.21
N GLU A 142 24.63 1.78 7.52
CA GLU A 142 25.49 2.04 8.68
C GLU A 142 24.85 1.62 10.02
N ILE A 143 25.68 1.17 10.96
CA ILE A 143 25.23 0.79 12.31
C ILE A 143 25.10 2.07 13.14
N GLY A 144 23.94 2.28 13.74
CA GLY A 144 23.66 3.49 14.52
C GLY A 144 22.17 3.72 14.74
N THR A 145 21.88 4.86 15.35
CA THR A 145 20.53 5.38 15.49
C THR A 145 20.40 6.62 14.61
N PHE A 146 19.36 6.63 13.77
CA PHE A 146 19.13 7.67 12.78
C PHE A 146 17.75 8.29 12.96
N GLU A 147 17.69 9.60 12.80
CA GLU A 147 16.44 10.38 12.82
C GLU A 147 15.86 10.50 11.39
N PRO A 148 14.52 10.65 11.26
CA PRO A 148 13.91 10.96 9.97
C PRO A 148 14.54 12.19 9.33
N GLY A 149 14.95 12.09 8.07
CA GLY A 149 15.53 13.20 7.30
C GLY A 149 17.00 13.49 7.60
N GLN A 150 17.64 12.72 8.49
CA GLN A 150 19.05 12.93 8.81
C GLN A 150 19.95 12.69 7.59
N GLU A 151 20.82 13.66 7.30
CA GLU A 151 21.85 13.52 6.26
C GLU A 151 23.06 12.75 6.79
N VAL A 152 23.42 11.65 6.12
CA VAL A 152 24.59 10.83 6.45
C VAL A 152 25.71 11.13 5.47
N ALA A 153 26.79 11.75 5.98
CA ALA A 153 27.86 12.26 5.14
C ALA A 153 28.58 11.13 4.39
N GLY A 154 28.61 11.22 3.07
CA GLY A 154 29.27 10.22 2.21
C GLY A 154 28.40 9.00 1.90
N ASN A 155 27.15 8.97 2.37
CA ASN A 155 26.23 7.85 2.19
C ASN A 155 24.89 8.34 1.61
N PRO A 156 24.81 8.50 0.27
CA PRO A 156 23.61 8.99 -0.39
C PRO A 156 22.44 8.01 -0.27
N ALA A 157 22.69 6.69 -0.31
CA ALA A 157 21.63 5.68 -0.27
C ALA A 157 20.89 5.69 1.08
N LEU A 158 21.61 5.71 2.20
CA LEU A 158 21.00 5.84 3.52
C LEU A 158 20.32 7.21 3.70
N THR A 159 20.94 8.28 3.20
CA THR A 159 20.32 9.62 3.24
C THR A 159 19.01 9.68 2.45
N ASP A 160 18.95 9.02 1.29
CA ASP A 160 17.73 8.90 0.49
C ASP A 160 16.62 8.15 1.26
N ALA A 161 16.98 7.03 1.89
CA ALA A 161 16.04 6.25 2.68
C ALA A 161 15.53 7.00 3.92
N LEU A 162 16.39 7.78 4.60
CA LEU A 162 16.00 8.61 5.74
C LEU A 162 15.11 9.79 5.34
N ARG A 163 15.26 10.31 4.12
CA ARG A 163 14.33 11.32 3.58
C ARG A 163 12.95 10.74 3.29
N GLU A 164 12.88 9.53 2.73
CA GLU A 164 11.60 8.85 2.54
C GLU A 164 10.96 8.49 3.89
N PHE A 165 11.76 8.17 4.91
CA PHE A 165 11.29 8.04 6.29
C PHE A 165 10.70 9.36 6.81
N GLU A 166 11.36 10.49 6.57
CA GLU A 166 10.80 11.82 6.88
C GLU A 166 9.46 12.07 6.18
N ALA A 167 9.37 11.73 4.89
CA ALA A 167 8.16 11.89 4.10
C ALA A 167 7.00 11.00 4.60
N ALA A 168 7.29 9.76 4.99
CA ALA A 168 6.32 8.85 5.59
C ALA A 168 5.81 9.39 6.92
N MET A 169 6.70 9.85 7.79
CA MET A 169 6.32 10.51 9.04
C MET A 169 5.45 11.75 8.78
N ASN A 170 5.76 12.56 7.79
CA ASN A 170 4.94 13.72 7.42
C ASN A 170 3.51 13.37 7.01
N ARG A 171 3.32 12.27 6.29
CA ARG A 171 1.99 11.82 5.87
C ARG A 171 1.13 11.37 7.05
N HIS A 172 1.75 10.77 8.07
CA HIS A 172 1.04 10.07 9.15
C HIS A 172 1.16 10.72 10.53
N SER A 173 1.92 11.80 10.67
CA SER A 173 2.06 12.55 11.93
C SER A 173 1.70 14.02 11.77
N CYS A 174 1.54 14.70 12.90
CA CYS A 174 1.28 16.13 12.99
C CYS A 174 1.86 16.68 14.29
N ASN A 175 1.96 18.00 14.39
CA ASN A 175 2.43 18.64 15.61
C ASN A 175 1.28 19.34 16.34
N LEU A 176 1.27 19.25 17.68
CA LEU A 176 0.34 20.01 18.51
C LEU A 176 0.80 21.47 18.66
N GLU A 177 2.11 21.72 18.59
CA GLU A 177 2.72 23.05 18.64
C GLU A 177 3.38 23.42 17.29
N SER A 178 3.06 24.63 16.78
CA SER A 178 3.31 25.10 15.41
C SER A 178 4.79 25.43 15.06
N ASP A 179 5.78 24.98 15.84
CA ASP A 179 7.17 25.45 15.73
C ASP A 179 8.08 24.56 14.87
N GLN A 180 7.51 23.64 14.09
CA GLN A 180 8.24 22.62 13.34
C GLN A 180 7.70 22.45 11.90
N TRP A 181 8.42 21.67 11.09
CA TRP A 181 8.23 21.45 9.65
C TRP A 181 7.01 20.58 9.27
N ARG A 182 6.27 20.03 10.25
CA ARG A 182 5.09 19.17 10.03
C ARG A 182 3.79 19.96 10.13
N ASP A 183 2.75 19.44 9.50
CA ASP A 183 1.41 20.04 9.53
C ASP A 183 0.83 20.09 10.96
N ASP A 184 0.06 21.15 11.24
CA ASP A 184 -0.66 21.30 12.51
C ASP A 184 -1.73 20.20 12.68
N CYS A 185 -1.78 19.62 13.87
CA CYS A 185 -2.82 18.66 14.23
C CYS A 185 -4.21 19.31 14.28
N LYS A 186 -5.19 18.69 13.62
CA LYS A 186 -6.61 19.05 13.68
C LYS A 186 -7.32 18.06 14.60
N PRO A 187 -7.74 18.46 15.81
CA PRO A 187 -8.42 17.56 16.73
C PRO A 187 -9.81 17.19 16.19
N ILE A 188 -10.13 15.90 16.23
CA ILE A 188 -11.46 15.36 15.96
C ILE A 188 -12.11 15.09 17.31
N THR A 189 -13.22 15.80 17.57
CA THR A 189 -13.95 15.69 18.84
C THR A 189 -15.17 14.78 18.72
N GLY A 190 -15.38 13.93 19.72
CA GLY A 190 -16.58 13.14 19.91
C GLY A 190 -17.80 13.98 20.27
N ASN A 191 -18.97 13.34 20.38
CA ASN A 191 -20.24 13.98 20.74
C ASN A 191 -20.25 14.60 22.16
N ASP A 192 -19.33 14.15 23.00
CA ASP A 192 -19.06 14.58 24.37
C ASP A 192 -18.02 15.73 24.45
N GLY A 193 -17.46 16.16 23.31
CA GLY A 193 -16.45 17.20 23.23
C GLY A 193 -15.04 16.75 23.62
N THR A 194 -14.83 15.47 23.90
CA THR A 194 -13.48 14.91 24.12
C THR A 194 -12.78 14.71 22.77
N VAL A 195 -11.46 14.94 22.73
CA VAL A 195 -10.67 14.65 21.53
C VAL A 195 -10.49 13.15 21.45
N THR A 196 -10.94 12.55 20.36
CA THR A 196 -10.83 11.10 20.14
C THR A 196 -9.64 10.77 19.25
N GLN A 197 -9.34 11.64 18.28
CA GLN A 197 -8.30 11.44 17.26
C GLN A 197 -7.74 12.79 16.81
N TYR A 198 -6.56 12.76 16.20
CA TYR A 198 -5.97 13.90 15.51
C TYR A 198 -5.92 13.61 14.01
N ALA A 199 -6.07 14.64 13.19
CA ALA A 199 -5.95 14.56 11.73
C ALA A 199 -4.93 15.58 11.23
N ASN A 200 -4.39 15.37 10.04
CA ASN A 200 -3.55 16.35 9.34
C ASN A 200 -4.13 16.66 7.96
N ASN A 201 -3.34 17.16 7.01
CA ASN A 201 -3.82 17.41 5.65
C ASN A 201 -3.93 16.13 4.79
N PHE A 202 -3.33 15.02 5.23
CA PHE A 202 -3.17 13.78 4.47
C PHE A 202 -4.07 12.65 4.99
N THR A 203 -4.22 12.52 6.31
CA THR A 203 -4.96 11.45 6.97
C THR A 203 -5.95 12.00 8.01
N LYS A 204 -6.99 11.20 8.29
CA LYS A 204 -7.98 11.45 9.34
C LYS A 204 -7.56 10.93 10.70
N ASP A 205 -6.50 10.13 10.74
CA ASP A 205 -5.91 9.58 11.95
C ASP A 205 -4.39 9.75 11.83
N ALA A 206 -3.87 10.76 12.54
CA ALA A 206 -2.48 11.19 12.53
C ALA A 206 -1.91 11.09 13.95
N MET A 207 -0.62 10.75 14.05
CA MET A 207 0.12 10.72 15.32
C MET A 207 0.52 12.14 15.74
N PRO A 208 0.03 12.66 16.88
CA PRO A 208 0.48 13.95 17.40
C PRO A 208 1.88 13.84 18.03
N ASP A 209 2.73 14.83 17.74
CA ASP A 209 4.09 15.01 18.27
C ASP A 209 4.92 13.72 18.24
N ALA A 210 4.85 13.02 17.11
CA ALA A 210 5.47 11.71 16.96
C ALA A 210 7.00 11.82 16.85
N GLU A 211 7.72 11.20 17.77
CA GLU A 211 9.16 10.99 17.71
C GLU A 211 9.44 9.59 17.14
N ALA A 212 10.31 9.50 16.15
CA ALA A 212 10.64 8.24 15.52
C ALA A 212 12.15 8.12 15.33
N VAL A 213 12.67 6.90 15.48
CA VAL A 213 14.09 6.59 15.28
C VAL A 213 14.25 5.26 14.56
N LEU A 214 15.21 5.22 13.65
CA LEU A 214 15.67 4.02 12.97
C LEU A 214 16.94 3.52 13.67
N ILE A 215 16.90 2.30 14.20
CA ILE A 215 18.03 1.70 14.91
C ILE A 215 18.54 0.52 14.09
N VAL A 216 19.80 0.59 13.67
CA VAL A 216 20.48 -0.47 12.93
C VAL A 216 21.57 -1.07 13.81
N GLU A 217 21.47 -2.37 14.08
CA GLU A 217 22.38 -3.10 14.95
C GLU A 217 22.93 -4.36 14.26
N PRO A 218 24.16 -4.79 14.57
CA PRO A 218 24.63 -6.10 14.15
C PRO A 218 23.92 -7.20 14.96
N GLU A 219 23.32 -8.18 14.28
CA GLU A 219 22.68 -9.34 14.93
C GLU A 219 23.58 -10.58 14.85
N GLN A 220 24.07 -10.89 13.63
CA GLN A 220 24.96 -12.01 13.34
C GLN A 220 25.98 -11.61 12.27
N HIS A 221 26.91 -12.52 11.94
CA HIS A 221 27.77 -12.33 10.77
C HIS A 221 26.87 -12.16 9.54
N ASP A 222 27.12 -11.10 8.77
CA ASP A 222 26.38 -10.76 7.55
C ASP A 222 24.88 -10.50 7.74
N MET A 223 24.45 -10.18 8.97
CA MET A 223 23.05 -9.84 9.29
C MET A 223 22.95 -8.60 10.19
N LYS A 224 22.14 -7.65 9.74
CA LYS A 224 21.75 -6.45 10.50
C LYS A 224 20.30 -6.58 10.96
N ARG A 225 20.06 -6.21 12.22
CA ARG A 225 18.74 -6.00 12.79
C ARG A 225 18.37 -4.54 12.61
N ILE A 226 17.19 -4.30 12.07
CA ILE A 226 16.63 -2.96 11.85
C ILE A 226 15.41 -2.85 12.74
N THR A 227 15.39 -1.85 13.61
CA THR A 227 14.26 -1.57 14.49
C THR A 227 13.76 -0.17 14.18
N LEU A 228 12.48 -0.06 13.82
CA LEU A 228 11.79 1.21 13.73
C LEU A 228 11.01 1.41 15.01
N GLN A 229 11.37 2.44 15.76
CA GLN A 229 10.70 2.82 17.00
C GLN A 229 9.97 4.13 16.78
N ILE A 230 8.67 4.14 17.06
CA ILE A 230 7.82 5.32 17.01
C ILE A 230 7.20 5.52 18.39
N GLN A 231 7.24 6.75 18.87
CA GLN A 231 6.58 7.21 20.10
C GLN A 231 5.69 8.38 19.73
N SER A 232 4.45 8.37 20.17
CA SER A 232 3.54 9.50 19.95
C SER A 232 2.67 9.72 21.16
N GLU A 233 2.17 10.94 21.28
CA GLU A 233 1.06 11.19 22.20
C GLU A 233 -0.23 10.60 21.61
N SER A 234 -1.19 10.27 22.46
CA SER A 234 -2.54 9.89 22.04
C SER A 234 -3.51 10.37 23.12
N PRO A 235 -4.79 10.64 22.79
CA PRO A 235 -5.79 11.01 23.78
C PRO A 235 -5.93 10.03 24.95
N GLU A 236 -5.56 8.76 24.75
CA GLU A 236 -5.59 7.70 25.78
C GLU A 236 -4.29 7.60 26.61
N GLY A 237 -3.24 8.34 26.23
CA GLY A 237 -1.91 8.30 26.83
C GLY A 237 -0.81 8.08 25.78
N PRO A 238 0.48 8.11 26.19
CA PRO A 238 1.59 7.91 25.26
C PRO A 238 1.59 6.47 24.71
N VAL A 239 1.80 6.35 23.39
CA VAL A 239 1.90 5.08 22.67
C VAL A 239 3.32 4.93 22.15
N SER A 240 3.89 3.73 22.29
CA SER A 240 5.16 3.38 21.68
C SER A 240 5.03 2.06 20.93
N THR A 241 5.41 2.09 19.66
CA THR A 241 5.39 0.91 18.80
C THR A 241 6.79 0.67 18.26
N ASN A 242 7.21 -0.59 18.34
CA ASN A 242 8.48 -1.05 17.79
C ASN A 242 8.22 -2.13 16.76
N THR A 243 8.76 -1.95 15.57
CA THR A 243 8.73 -2.95 14.50
C THR A 243 10.15 -3.36 14.17
N LEU A 244 10.34 -4.66 13.95
CA LEU A 244 11.65 -5.24 13.67
C LEU A 244 11.68 -5.86 12.27
N ALA A 245 12.81 -5.69 11.61
CA ALA A 245 13.15 -6.33 10.35
C ALA A 245 14.61 -6.79 10.39
N PHE A 246 14.95 -7.72 9.50
CA PHE A 246 16.30 -8.25 9.37
C PHE A 246 16.78 -8.08 7.94
N ARG A 247 18.04 -7.66 7.79
CA ARG A 247 18.72 -7.55 6.50
C ARG A 247 19.97 -8.41 6.50
N HIS A 248 19.93 -9.50 5.73
CA HIS A 248 21.09 -10.33 5.46
C HIS A 248 21.84 -9.78 4.24
N LEU A 249 23.18 -9.87 4.17
CA LEU A 249 24.01 -9.41 3.05
C LEU A 249 23.48 -9.93 1.70
N ASP A 250 23.30 -11.25 1.59
CA ASP A 250 22.84 -11.94 0.37
C ASP A 250 21.32 -11.86 0.10
N ALA A 251 20.57 -10.99 0.79
CA ALA A 251 19.13 -10.92 0.62
C ALA A 251 18.69 -10.25 -0.70
N GLY A 252 19.60 -9.59 -1.43
CA GLY A 252 19.34 -9.12 -2.80
C GLY A 252 18.38 -7.94 -2.95
N TYR A 253 17.96 -7.28 -1.86
CA TYR A 253 17.01 -6.15 -1.89
C TYR A 253 17.47 -4.92 -2.71
N GLU A 254 18.73 -4.87 -3.13
CA GLU A 254 19.32 -3.78 -3.92
C GLU A 254 19.06 -3.93 -5.43
N GLU A 255 18.64 -5.11 -5.88
CA GLU A 255 18.44 -5.42 -7.29
C GLU A 255 17.03 -5.05 -7.80
N ASP A 256 16.23 -4.40 -6.94
CA ASP A 256 14.79 -4.13 -7.12
C ASP A 256 14.46 -2.73 -7.67
#